data_AF-A0A372LQL0-F1
#
_entry.id   AF-A0A372LQL0-F1
#
_cell.length_a   1.000
_cell.length_b   1.000
_cell.length_c   1.000
_cell.angle_alpha   90.00
_cell.angle_beta   90.00
_cell.angle_gamma   90.00
#
_symmetry.space_group_name_H-M   'P 1'
#
loop_
_entity.id
_entity.type
_entity.pdbx_description
1 polymer ?
#
loop_
_entity_poly.entity_id
_entity_poly.type
_entity_poly.pdbx_seq_one_letter_code
_entity_poly.pdbx_strand_id
1 'polypeptide(L)'
;MAIKAQQVFDIAMTLIDEVEEETGNVSVDNPAYKSKSLSILTTLQAELLPITEDIAVLASLTQDLLLPDRICLLVLPYGLSAHLLLAESDDTGMAAFYNNRYEELKRKIPTEISPIVDLYNVGMRVD
;
A
#
# COMPACT_ATOMS: atom_id res chain seq x y z
N MET A 1 2.74 -9.97 -10.03
CA MET A 1 3.33 -10.87 -9.00
C MET A 1 2.82 -10.29 -7.71
N ALA A 2 2.04 -11.04 -6.93
CA ALA A 2 1.33 -10.44 -5.81
C ALA A 2 2.31 -9.77 -4.83
N ILE A 3 2.05 -8.50 -4.49
CA ILE A 3 2.87 -7.74 -3.56
C ILE A 3 2.65 -8.25 -2.15
N LYS A 4 3.75 -8.51 -1.45
CA LYS A 4 3.72 -8.93 -0.04
C LYS A 4 3.52 -7.74 0.87
N ALA A 5 2.81 -7.94 1.98
CA ALA A 5 2.66 -6.92 3.02
C ALA A 5 4.01 -6.38 3.52
N GLN A 6 5.05 -7.22 3.53
CA GLN A 6 6.43 -6.83 3.85
C GLN A 6 6.94 -5.68 2.98
N GLN A 7 6.70 -5.72 1.67
CA GLN A 7 7.20 -4.69 0.76
C GLN A 7 6.56 -3.32 1.05
N VAL A 8 5.27 -3.32 1.39
CA VAL A 8 4.55 -2.09 1.77
C VAL A 8 5.05 -1.56 3.12
N PHE A 9 5.32 -2.47 4.06
CA PHE A 9 5.91 -2.14 5.35
C PHE A 9 7.29 -1.49 5.18
N ASP A 10 8.18 -2.09 4.40
CA ASP A 10 9.53 -1.58 4.18
C ASP A 10 9.52 -0.16 3.57
N ILE A 11 8.66 0.08 2.59
CA ILE A 11 8.47 1.41 2.00
C ILE A 11 7.93 2.40 3.03
N ALA A 12 6.95 2.00 3.86
CA ALA A 12 6.40 2.87 4.89
C ALA A 12 7.43 3.25 5.95
N MET A 13 8.26 2.31 6.39
CA MET A 13 9.38 2.56 7.30
C MET A 13 10.41 3.54 6.71
N THR A 14 10.66 3.42 5.41
CA THR A 14 11.52 4.36 4.67
C THR A 14 10.93 5.76 4.61
N LEU A 15 9.59 5.89 4.48
CA LEU A 15 8.92 7.19 4.43
C LEU A 15 8.91 7.92 5.78
N ILE A 16 8.89 7.19 6.89
CA ILE A 16 8.92 7.79 8.23
C ILE A 16 10.33 7.96 8.78
N ASP A 17 11.36 7.71 7.95
CA ASP A 17 12.78 7.82 8.29
C ASP A 17 13.23 6.93 9.46
N GLU A 18 12.49 5.84 9.71
CA GLU A 18 12.82 4.80 10.70
C GLU A 18 13.74 3.72 10.09
N VAL A 19 14.67 4.14 9.23
CA VAL A 19 15.63 3.27 8.56
C VAL A 19 17.02 3.66 9.03
N GLU A 20 17.85 2.70 9.43
CA GLU A 20 19.22 2.99 9.83
C GLU A 20 20.00 3.62 8.67
N GLU A 21 20.51 4.84 8.87
CA GLU A 21 21.23 5.64 7.87
C GLU A 21 22.43 4.91 7.23
N GLU A 22 23.05 3.96 7.96
CA GLU A 22 24.25 3.24 7.50
C GLU A 22 23.96 1.97 6.67
N THR A 23 22.81 1.31 6.87
CA THR A 23 22.54 -0.01 6.27
C THR A 23 21.36 -0.01 5.31
N GLY A 24 20.49 1.01 5.34
CA GLY A 24 19.26 1.05 4.55
C GLY A 24 18.25 -0.04 4.94
N ASN A 25 18.51 -0.77 6.03
CA ASN A 25 17.56 -1.69 6.63
C ASN A 25 16.70 -0.92 7.63
N VAL A 26 15.41 -1.28 7.70
CA VAL A 26 14.48 -0.76 8.71
C VAL A 26 15.14 -0.90 10.08
N SER A 27 15.34 0.24 10.72
CA SER A 27 15.98 0.37 12.02
C SER A 27 15.25 -0.55 12.99
N VAL A 28 15.99 -1.53 13.49
CA VAL A 28 15.64 -2.47 14.56
C VAL A 28 14.26 -3.11 14.43
N ASP A 29 14.23 -4.41 14.14
CA ASP A 29 13.07 -5.31 14.23
C ASP A 29 12.10 -4.94 15.36
N ASN A 30 11.17 -4.00 15.10
CA ASN A 30 10.28 -3.46 16.12
C ASN A 30 8.98 -4.26 16.05
N PRO A 31 8.78 -5.23 16.96
CA PRO A 31 7.62 -6.11 16.91
C PRO A 31 6.31 -5.31 17.10
N ALA A 32 6.37 -4.14 17.73
CA ALA A 32 5.22 -3.26 17.86
C ALA A 32 4.82 -2.67 16.51
N TYR A 33 5.76 -2.17 15.69
CA TYR A 33 5.43 -1.69 14.35
C TYR A 33 4.91 -2.81 13.47
N LYS A 34 5.56 -3.97 13.45
CA LYS A 34 5.10 -5.12 12.64
C LYS A 34 3.67 -5.53 12.98
N SER A 35 3.35 -5.67 14.27
CA SER A 35 2.00 -6.05 14.73
C SER A 35 0.94 -4.98 14.45
N LYS A 36 1.28 -3.68 14.65
CA LYS A 36 0.41 -2.55 14.28
C LYS A 36 0.16 -2.51 12.77
N SER A 37 1.21 -2.70 11.97
CA SER A 37 1.12 -2.67 10.51
C SER A 37 0.22 -3.76 9.95
N LEU A 38 0.20 -4.98 10.51
CA LEU A 38 -0.72 -6.03 10.09
C LEU A 38 -2.19 -5.61 10.27
N SER A 39 -2.52 -5.03 11.42
CA SER A 39 -3.87 -4.53 11.71
C SER A 39 -4.23 -3.37 10.79
N ILE A 40 -3.34 -2.40 10.63
CA ILE A 40 -3.56 -1.21 9.78
C ILE A 40 -3.72 -1.61 8.31
N LEU A 41 -2.86 -2.48 7.78
CA LEU A 41 -2.96 -2.95 6.40
C LEU A 41 -4.24 -3.76 6.14
N THR A 42 -4.73 -4.48 7.15
CA THR A 42 -6.03 -5.16 7.05
C THR A 42 -7.16 -4.13 6.91
N THR A 43 -7.15 -3.08 7.74
CA THR A 43 -8.15 -1.99 7.66
C THR A 43 -8.06 -1.23 6.34
N LEU A 44 -6.85 -0.87 5.89
CA LEU A 44 -6.65 -0.14 4.63
C LEU A 44 -7.07 -0.99 3.41
N GLN A 45 -6.86 -2.31 3.43
CA GLN A 45 -7.43 -3.20 2.41
C GLN A 45 -8.95 -3.15 2.39
N ALA A 46 -9.59 -3.12 3.57
CA ALA A 46 -11.04 -2.99 3.69
C ALA A 46 -11.61 -1.66 3.20
N GLU A 47 -10.82 -0.59 3.25
CA GLU A 47 -11.24 0.68 2.69
C GLU A 47 -11.14 0.78 1.17
N LEU A 48 -10.18 0.07 0.57
CA LEU A 48 -9.86 0.19 -0.86
C LEU A 48 -10.53 -0.87 -1.72
N LEU A 49 -10.90 -2.01 -1.14
CA LEU A 49 -11.65 -3.04 -1.84
C LEU A 49 -13.14 -2.69 -1.91
N PRO A 50 -13.85 -3.19 -2.94
CA PRO A 50 -15.31 -3.09 -2.99
C PRO A 50 -15.94 -3.72 -1.73
N ILE A 51 -17.02 -3.12 -1.23
CA ILE A 51 -17.78 -3.59 -0.05
C ILE A 51 -18.25 -5.06 -0.19
N THR A 52 -18.34 -5.56 -1.42
CA THR A 52 -18.75 -6.94 -1.73
C THR A 52 -17.67 -7.99 -1.51
N GLU A 53 -16.41 -7.59 -1.30
CA GLU A 53 -15.29 -8.52 -1.11
C GLU A 53 -15.06 -8.83 0.37
N ASP A 54 -14.89 -10.11 0.70
CA ASP A 54 -14.52 -10.56 2.04
C ASP A 54 -13.00 -10.46 2.24
N ILE A 55 -12.58 -9.90 3.37
CA ILE A 55 -11.17 -9.61 3.64
C ILE A 55 -10.68 -10.44 4.80
N ALA A 56 -9.66 -11.25 4.54
CA ALA A 56 -8.96 -12.00 5.57
C ALA A 56 -8.01 -11.09 6.35
N VAL A 57 -8.00 -11.23 7.67
CA VAL A 57 -7.05 -10.54 8.54
C VAL A 57 -5.64 -11.04 8.26
N LEU A 58 -4.69 -10.12 8.07
CA LEU A 58 -3.28 -10.46 7.89
C LEU A 58 -2.69 -10.98 9.20
N ALA A 59 -2.21 -12.22 9.17
CA ALA A 59 -1.50 -12.88 10.26
C ALA A 59 0.03 -12.75 10.15
N SER A 60 0.56 -12.47 8.96
CA SER A 60 2.01 -12.34 8.70
C SER A 60 2.31 -11.36 7.56
N LEU A 61 3.44 -10.64 7.65
CA LEU A 61 3.91 -9.73 6.61
C LEU A 61 4.33 -10.45 5.32
N THR A 62 4.54 -11.77 5.38
CA THR A 62 4.87 -12.59 4.21
C THR A 62 3.65 -12.90 3.33
N GLN A 63 2.44 -12.59 3.81
CA GLN A 63 1.21 -12.80 3.08
C GLN A 63 1.07 -11.80 1.93
N ASP A 64 0.40 -12.27 0.89
CA ASP A 64 0.13 -11.49 -0.31
C ASP A 64 -1.09 -10.59 -0.06
N LEU A 65 -1.04 -9.37 -0.60
CA LEU A 65 -2.14 -8.42 -0.54
C LEU A 65 -3.16 -8.72 -1.64
N LEU A 66 -4.44 -8.48 -1.35
CA LEU A 66 -5.55 -8.73 -2.28
C LEU A 66 -5.72 -7.59 -3.31
N LEU A 67 -5.07 -6.46 -3.08
CA LEU A 67 -5.14 -5.28 -3.93
C LEU A 67 -4.17 -5.37 -5.13
N PRO A 68 -4.47 -4.67 -6.24
CA PRO A 68 -3.55 -4.57 -7.38
C PRO A 68 -2.17 -4.02 -7.00
N ASP A 69 -1.11 -4.58 -7.59
CA ASP A 69 0.31 -4.24 -7.29
C ASP A 69 0.58 -2.73 -7.28
N ARG A 70 -0.01 -1.98 -8.22
CA ARG A 70 0.16 -0.52 -8.31
C ARG A 70 -0.45 0.22 -7.13
N ILE A 71 -1.60 -0.22 -6.63
CA ILE A 71 -2.25 0.39 -5.45
C ILE A 71 -1.44 0.05 -4.20
N CYS A 72 -0.96 -1.20 -4.10
CA CYS A 72 -0.13 -1.64 -2.98
C CYS A 72 1.17 -0.85 -2.84
N LEU A 73 1.82 -0.50 -3.94
CA LEU A 73 3.09 0.23 -3.90
C LEU A 73 2.94 1.75 -3.87
N LEU A 74 1.81 2.29 -4.35
CA LEU A 74 1.63 3.73 -4.49
C LEU A 74 0.73 4.35 -3.42
N VAL A 75 -0.29 3.63 -2.92
CA VAL A 75 -1.31 4.20 -2.02
C VAL A 75 -1.12 3.70 -0.58
N LEU A 76 -1.02 2.39 -0.39
CA LEU A 76 -0.93 1.78 0.94
C LEU A 76 0.24 2.28 1.80
N PRO A 77 1.47 2.54 1.28
CA PRO A 77 2.58 2.94 2.14
C PRO A 77 2.34 4.29 2.81
N TYR A 78 1.67 5.24 2.14
CA TYR A 78 1.35 6.54 2.72
C TYR A 78 0.30 6.43 3.83
N GLY A 79 -0.74 5.63 3.62
CA GLY A 79 -1.76 5.37 4.65
C GLY A 79 -1.14 4.68 5.86
N LEU A 80 -0.31 3.65 5.64
CA LEU A 80 0.39 2.95 6.70
C LEU A 80 1.30 3.89 7.50
N SER A 81 2.11 4.69 6.82
CA SER A 81 3.01 5.68 7.43
C SER A 81 2.25 6.68 8.30
N ALA A 82 1.13 7.21 7.79
CA ALA A 82 0.29 8.17 8.52
C ALA A 82 -0.24 7.56 9.82
N HIS A 83 -0.77 6.33 9.77
CA HIS A 83 -1.32 5.66 10.95
C HIS A 83 -0.25 5.26 11.97
N LEU A 84 0.95 4.89 11.52
CA LEU A 84 2.06 4.58 12.42
C LEU A 84 2.54 5.83 13.16
N LEU A 85 2.72 6.95 12.44
CA LEU A 85 3.08 8.23 13.06
C LEU A 85 2.01 8.74 14.03
N LEU A 86 0.72 8.57 13.71
CA LEU A 86 -0.36 8.88 14.64
C LEU A 86 -0.31 8.03 15.92
N ALA A 87 0.11 6.78 15.82
CA ALA A 87 0.15 5.87 16.95
C ALA A 87 1.29 6.16 17.92
N GLU A 88 2.41 6.73 17.45
CA GLU A 88 3.55 7.09 18.30
C GLU A 88 3.45 8.52 18.85
N SER A 89 2.55 9.35 18.32
CA SER A 89 2.36 10.76 18.73
C SER A 89 3.58 11.67 18.50
N ASP A 90 4.56 11.23 17.72
CA ASP A 90 5.83 11.93 17.54
C ASP A 90 5.73 13.09 16.54
N ASP A 91 4.91 13.00 15.49
CA ASP A 91 4.79 14.06 14.47
C ASP A 91 3.41 14.18 13.82
N THR A 92 2.53 14.96 14.45
CA THR A 92 1.16 15.21 13.95
C THR A 92 1.16 15.93 12.58
N GLY A 93 2.18 16.74 12.28
CA GLY A 93 2.30 17.46 11.00
C GLY A 93 2.60 16.54 9.82
N MET A 94 3.54 15.61 9.98
CA MET A 94 3.89 14.63 8.94
C MET A 94 2.78 13.58 8.76
N ALA A 95 2.16 13.14 9.86
CA ALA A 95 0.99 12.27 9.82
C ALA A 95 -0.16 12.87 8.98
N ALA A 96 -0.47 14.16 9.19
CA ALA A 96 -1.50 14.85 8.41
C ALA A 96 -1.13 14.97 6.92
N PHE A 97 0.13 15.24 6.61
CA PHE A 97 0.63 15.29 5.23
C PHE A 97 0.46 13.95 4.51
N TYR A 98 0.89 12.86 5.13
CA TYR A 98 0.77 11.52 4.54
C TYR A 98 -0.69 11.07 4.41
N ASN A 99 -1.55 11.41 5.37
CA ASN A 99 -2.97 11.14 5.25
C ASN A 99 -3.64 11.91 4.09
N ASN A 100 -3.30 13.19 3.93
CA ASN A 100 -3.78 13.99 2.80
C ASN A 100 -3.31 13.38 1.47
N ARG A 101 -2.06 12.92 1.40
CA ARG A 101 -1.51 12.27 0.20
C ARG A 101 -2.20 10.94 -0.10
N TYR A 102 -2.50 10.14 0.92
CA TYR A 102 -3.28 8.92 0.79
C TYR A 102 -4.66 9.20 0.20
N GLU A 103 -5.39 10.17 0.75
CA GLU A 103 -6.72 10.58 0.27
C GLU A 103 -6.70 11.11 -1.18
N GLU A 104 -5.70 11.89 -1.55
CA GLU A 104 -5.50 12.35 -2.93
C GLU A 104 -5.32 11.18 -3.92
N LEU A 105 -4.54 10.18 -3.53
CA LEU A 105 -4.24 9.04 -4.38
C LEU A 105 -5.40 8.06 -4.46
N LYS A 106 -6.13 7.86 -3.34
CA LYS A 106 -7.36 7.07 -3.27
C LYS A 106 -8.41 7.60 -4.26
N ARG A 107 -8.57 8.92 -4.36
CA ARG A 107 -9.49 9.56 -5.34
C ARG A 107 -9.08 9.39 -6.80
N LYS A 108 -7.80 9.10 -7.07
CA LYS A 108 -7.27 8.91 -8.43
C LYS A 108 -7.36 7.45 -8.90
N ILE A 109 -7.84 6.53 -8.06
CA ILE A 109 -8.03 5.14 -8.45
C ILE A 109 -9.15 5.09 -9.50
N PRO A 110 -8.88 4.62 -10.74
CA PRO A 110 -9.90 4.55 -11.78
C PRO A 110 -10.96 3.51 -11.39
N THR A 111 -12.23 3.89 -11.51
CA THR A 111 -13.38 3.02 -11.19
C THR A 111 -13.52 1.85 -12.16
N GLU A 112 -13.11 2.01 -13.43
CA GLU A 112 -13.20 0.97 -14.47
C GLU A 112 -11.90 0.90 -15.28
N ILE A 113 -11.37 -0.31 -15.43
CA ILE A 113 -10.25 -0.60 -16.33
C ILE A 113 -10.83 -1.46 -17.46
N SER A 114 -11.06 -0.85 -18.63
CA SER A 114 -11.47 -1.58 -19.83
C SER A 114 -10.26 -1.91 -20.70
N PRO A 115 -10.17 -3.14 -21.25
CA PRO A 115 -9.12 -3.47 -22.21
C PRO A 115 -9.33 -2.70 -23.52
N ILE A 116 -8.23 -2.25 -24.14
CA ILE A 116 -8.27 -1.65 -25.47
C ILE A 116 -8.65 -2.75 -26.47
N VAL A 117 -9.79 -2.60 -27.13
CA VAL A 117 -10.24 -3.51 -28.18
C VAL A 117 -9.77 -2.98 -29.54
N ASP A 118 -9.03 -3.78 -30.30
CA ASP A 118 -8.69 -3.45 -31.70
C ASP A 118 -9.93 -3.60 -32.57
N LEU A 119 -10.54 -2.47 -32.93
CA LEU A 119 -11.74 -2.41 -33.78
C LEU A 119 -11.41 -2.49 -35.27
N TYR A 120 -10.14 -2.38 -35.67
CA TYR A 120 -9.75 -2.19 -37.06
C TYR A 120 -8.99 -3.36 -37.67
N ASN A 121 -8.68 -4.41 -36.90
CA ASN A 121 -8.10 -5.66 -37.39
C ASN A 121 -6.92 -5.43 -38.37
N VAL A 122 -6.08 -4.44 -38.09
CA VAL A 122 -5.04 -3.93 -39.00
C VAL A 122 -3.82 -4.88 -39.07
N GLY A 123 -3.87 -6.00 -38.35
CA GLY A 123 -2.81 -7.01 -38.31
C GLY A 123 -3.25 -8.33 -38.94
N MET A 124 -3.14 -8.45 -40.27
CA MET A 124 -2.62 -9.61 -41.01
C MET A 124 -3.03 -9.53 -42.49
N ARG A 125 -2.22 -8.81 -43.30
CA ARG A 125 -2.08 -9.14 -44.72
C ARG A 125 -1.08 -10.29 -44.80
N VAL A 126 -1.57 -11.48 -45.11
CA VAL A 126 -0.75 -12.60 -45.57
C VAL A 126 -0.60 -12.40 -47.07
N ASP A 127 0.57 -11.92 -47.51
CA ASP A 127 0.98 -11.98 -48.92
C ASP A 127 1.50 -13.39 -49.25
#